data_AF-A0A960ZB97-F1
#
_entry.id   AF-A0A960ZB97-F1
#
_cell.length_a   1.000
_cell.length_b   1.000
_cell.length_c   1.000
_cell.angle_alpha   90.00
_cell.angle_beta   90.00
_cell.angle_gamma   90.00
#
_symmetry.space_group_name_H-M   'P 1'
#
loop_
_entity.id
_entity.type
_entity.pdbx_description
1 polymer ?
#
loop_
_entity_poly.entity_id
_entity_poly.type
_entity_poly.pdbx_seq_one_letter_code
_entity_poly.pdbx_strand_id
1 'polypeptide(L)'
;MDTQDIIKTAKVFTFQEGETICSENDPAEDGLFFVLSGVVAVYKNVNKEKVFLSYISKGNFFGEMSLILNTPRQATVVADTDNVKVVALNKEVFVKAVHSNFNFTKTLVSATIQRIVRLETYIELVETPIKLKIPQILENVIASNRQNNLKLPTYIYHATQAISTKGNVLFSENEENDQNFYLVLKGKVGLFRHYKEKEINIGTMEPGDFFGHKALGDLSQRSYTAKTLENNVELLTLNSTIFYKVMKLDPELFFNVFRTFLTDLIILQEEYINSRKEQ
;
A
#
# COMPACT_ATOMS: atom_id res chain seq x y z
N MET A 1 13.60 1.74 -21.59
CA MET A 1 14.49 0.63 -21.17
C MET A 1 13.56 -0.44 -20.65
N ASP A 2 13.53 -1.60 -21.30
CA ASP A 2 12.60 -2.67 -20.93
C ASP A 2 12.98 -3.22 -19.54
N THR A 3 12.03 -3.83 -18.81
CA THR A 3 12.31 -4.50 -17.53
C THR A 3 13.45 -5.51 -17.69
N GLN A 4 13.56 -6.14 -18.87
CA GLN A 4 14.67 -7.02 -19.22
C GLN A 4 16.03 -6.31 -19.28
N ASP A 5 16.09 -5.05 -19.71
CA ASP A 5 17.36 -4.31 -19.81
C ASP A 5 17.87 -3.90 -18.42
N ILE A 6 16.95 -3.51 -17.52
CA ILE A 6 17.27 -3.24 -16.12
C ILE A 6 17.85 -4.51 -15.47
N ILE A 7 17.18 -5.65 -15.65
CA ILE A 7 17.62 -6.95 -15.12
C ILE A 7 18.96 -7.38 -15.72
N LYS A 8 19.22 -7.13 -17.01
CA LYS A 8 20.50 -7.50 -17.67
C LYS A 8 21.71 -6.76 -17.11
N THR A 9 21.53 -5.51 -16.68
CA THR A 9 22.62 -4.70 -16.11
C THR A 9 22.77 -4.84 -14.60
N ALA A 10 21.75 -5.38 -13.93
CA ALA A 10 21.71 -5.43 -12.48
C ALA A 10 22.32 -6.73 -11.94
N LYS A 11 23.01 -6.60 -10.80
CA LYS A 11 23.66 -7.73 -10.13
C LYS A 11 22.60 -8.69 -9.57
N VAL A 12 22.67 -9.96 -9.98
CA VAL A 12 21.84 -11.03 -9.44
C VAL A 12 22.54 -11.63 -8.22
N PHE A 13 21.79 -11.76 -7.13
CA PHE A 13 22.20 -12.43 -5.90
C PHE A 13 21.46 -13.77 -5.80
N THR A 14 22.15 -14.80 -5.31
CA THR A 14 21.57 -16.13 -5.10
C THR A 14 21.72 -16.51 -3.64
N PHE A 15 20.64 -17.05 -3.06
CA PHE A 15 20.54 -17.45 -1.66
C PHE A 15 20.02 -18.89 -1.56
N GLN A 16 20.52 -19.65 -0.60
CA GLN A 16 20.03 -20.96 -0.18
C GLN A 16 18.96 -20.82 0.91
N GLU A 17 18.20 -21.88 1.15
CA GLU A 17 17.17 -21.88 2.19
C GLU A 17 17.74 -21.47 3.56
N GLY A 18 17.04 -20.58 4.26
CA GLY A 18 17.42 -20.06 5.56
C GLY A 18 18.38 -18.86 5.54
N GLU A 19 18.99 -18.52 4.40
CA GLU A 19 19.86 -17.34 4.32
C GLU A 19 19.07 -16.03 4.41
N THR A 20 19.57 -15.10 5.23
CA THR A 20 18.96 -13.77 5.39
C THR A 20 19.41 -12.85 4.26
N ILE A 21 18.45 -12.25 3.56
CA ILE A 21 18.70 -11.31 2.47
C ILE A 21 18.85 -9.89 2.99
N CYS A 22 17.99 -9.48 3.93
CA CYS A 22 18.12 -8.24 4.69
C CYS A 22 17.45 -8.39 6.05
N SER A 23 17.95 -7.71 7.07
CA SER A 23 17.40 -7.74 8.43
C SER A 23 16.58 -6.49 8.70
N GLU A 24 15.59 -6.63 9.58
CA GLU A 24 14.87 -5.49 10.12
C GLU A 24 15.84 -4.50 10.78
N ASN A 25 15.59 -3.21 10.62
CA ASN A 25 16.40 -2.07 11.07
C ASN A 25 17.74 -1.88 10.33
N ASP A 26 18.10 -2.73 9.37
CA ASP A 26 19.27 -2.48 8.53
C ASP A 26 19.09 -1.17 7.73
N PRO A 27 20.17 -0.41 7.49
CA PRO A 27 20.19 0.64 6.48
C PRO A 27 19.86 0.06 5.11
N ALA A 28 19.06 0.77 4.31
CA ALA A 28 18.59 0.30 2.99
C ALA A 28 19.39 0.91 1.83
N GLU A 29 20.71 0.76 1.85
CA GLU A 29 21.62 1.32 0.84
C GLU A 29 21.61 0.55 -0.49
N ASP A 30 21.28 -0.74 -0.41
CA ASP A 30 21.16 -1.72 -1.48
C ASP A 30 19.87 -1.56 -2.33
N GLY A 31 18.91 -0.77 -1.85
CA GLY A 31 17.69 -0.43 -2.58
C GLY A 31 16.56 -1.43 -2.40
N LEU A 32 15.82 -1.72 -3.46
CA LEU A 32 14.73 -2.71 -3.44
C LEU A 32 15.19 -4.00 -4.15
N PHE A 33 14.58 -5.14 -3.81
CA PHE A 33 14.87 -6.43 -4.45
C PHE A 33 13.68 -6.95 -5.24
N PHE A 34 13.92 -7.46 -6.46
CA PHE A 34 12.93 -8.25 -7.21
C PHE A 34 13.28 -9.73 -7.15
N VAL A 35 12.28 -10.57 -6.89
CA VAL A 35 12.43 -12.04 -6.88
C VAL A 35 12.36 -12.58 -8.31
N LEU A 36 13.47 -13.13 -8.79
CA LEU A 36 13.60 -13.75 -10.10
C LEU A 36 13.25 -15.24 -10.08
N SER A 37 13.55 -15.94 -8.99
CA SER A 37 13.18 -17.34 -8.72
C SER A 37 13.17 -17.64 -7.23
N GLY A 38 12.45 -18.70 -6.84
CA GLY A 38 12.29 -19.13 -5.46
C GLY A 38 11.22 -18.35 -4.69
N VAL A 39 11.19 -18.56 -3.37
CA VAL A 39 10.28 -17.92 -2.42
C VAL A 39 11.10 -17.34 -1.28
N VAL A 40 10.71 -16.15 -0.81
CA VAL A 40 11.26 -15.55 0.41
C VAL A 40 10.14 -15.40 1.44
N ALA A 41 10.49 -15.56 2.72
CA ALA A 41 9.63 -15.34 3.86
C ALA A 41 9.97 -14.00 4.53
N VAL A 42 8.94 -13.24 4.89
CA VAL A 42 9.06 -11.93 5.55
C VAL A 42 8.64 -12.06 7.01
N TYR A 43 9.50 -11.61 7.92
CA TYR A 43 9.29 -11.66 9.36
C TYR A 43 9.48 -10.29 9.98
N LYS A 44 8.75 -10.01 11.06
CA LYS A 44 8.97 -8.84 11.92
C LYS A 44 9.24 -9.26 13.34
N ASN A 45 10.20 -8.62 14.00
CA ASN A 45 10.48 -8.87 15.40
C ASN A 45 9.53 -8.06 16.26
N VAL A 46 8.80 -8.74 17.13
CA VAL A 46 7.81 -8.14 18.00
C VAL A 46 7.98 -8.73 19.38
N ASN A 47 8.30 -7.90 20.38
CA ASN A 47 8.61 -8.37 21.74
C ASN A 47 9.68 -9.49 21.80
N LYS A 48 10.67 -9.44 20.90
CA LYS A 48 11.73 -10.46 20.70
C LYS A 48 11.28 -11.77 20.06
N GLU A 49 10.04 -11.86 19.58
CA GLU A 49 9.54 -13.00 18.80
C GLU A 49 9.48 -12.67 17.30
N LYS A 50 9.80 -13.65 16.45
CA LYS A 50 9.67 -13.52 15.00
C LYS A 50 8.24 -13.80 14.58
N VAL A 51 7.53 -12.77 14.14
CA VAL A 51 6.18 -12.88 13.59
C VAL A 51 6.26 -13.00 12.07
N PHE A 52 5.76 -14.10 11.52
CA PHE A 52 5.62 -14.27 10.07
C PHE A 52 4.57 -13.32 9.50
N LEU A 53 4.94 -12.58 8.45
CA LEU A 53 4.05 -11.64 7.75
C LEU A 53 3.52 -12.21 6.44
N SER A 54 4.42 -12.68 5.57
CA SER A 54 4.02 -13.19 4.25
C SER A 54 5.14 -13.92 3.52
N TYR A 55 4.76 -14.67 2.48
CA TYR A 55 5.67 -15.13 1.44
C TYR A 55 5.66 -14.17 0.25
N ILE A 56 6.83 -13.99 -0.37
CA ILE A 56 7.01 -13.25 -1.61
C ILE A 56 7.70 -14.18 -2.61
N SER A 57 7.06 -14.39 -3.77
CA SER A 57 7.54 -15.29 -4.82
C SER A 57 7.94 -14.54 -6.08
N LYS A 58 8.49 -15.28 -7.04
CA LYS A 58 8.89 -14.79 -8.37
C LYS A 58 7.90 -13.77 -8.95
N GLY A 59 8.46 -12.67 -9.47
CA GLY A 59 7.70 -11.58 -10.10
C GLY A 59 7.27 -10.49 -9.12
N ASN A 60 7.45 -10.69 -7.82
CA ASN A 60 7.21 -9.68 -6.78
C ASN A 60 8.54 -9.10 -6.27
N PHE A 61 8.45 -8.09 -5.38
CA PHE A 61 9.59 -7.35 -4.87
C PHE A 61 9.50 -7.09 -3.36
N PHE A 62 10.58 -6.72 -2.71
CA PHE A 62 10.58 -6.27 -1.31
C PHE A 62 11.62 -5.17 -1.09
N GLY A 63 11.53 -4.49 0.05
CA GLY A 63 12.45 -3.41 0.38
C GLY A 63 12.08 -2.04 -0.23
N GLU A 64 10.95 -1.97 -0.94
CA GLU A 64 10.41 -0.74 -1.52
C GLU A 64 10.11 0.32 -0.46
N MET A 65 9.68 -0.11 0.74
CA MET A 65 9.30 0.80 1.83
C MET A 65 10.48 1.66 2.24
N SER A 66 11.62 1.02 2.47
CA SER A 66 12.84 1.70 2.86
C SER A 66 13.34 2.63 1.76
N LEU A 67 13.29 2.19 0.50
CA LEU A 67 13.73 2.97 -0.64
C LEU A 67 12.88 4.24 -0.85
N ILE A 68 11.55 4.10 -0.73
CA ILE A 68 10.59 5.16 -1.02
C ILE A 68 10.42 6.09 0.17
N LEU A 69 10.14 5.53 1.34
CA LEU A 69 9.86 6.28 2.56
C LEU A 69 11.13 6.77 3.26
N ASN A 70 12.32 6.36 2.79
CA ASN A 70 13.61 6.71 3.39
C ASN A 70 13.69 6.29 4.87
N THR A 71 13.24 5.08 5.15
CA THR A 71 13.25 4.45 6.47
C THR A 71 14.20 3.24 6.49
N PRO A 72 14.66 2.77 7.66
CA PRO A 72 15.33 1.47 7.76
C PRO A 72 14.48 0.32 7.23
N ARG A 73 15.07 -0.87 7.07
CA ARG A 73 14.32 -2.09 6.75
C ARG A 73 13.20 -2.33 7.77
N GLN A 74 11.97 -2.47 7.30
CA GLN A 74 10.78 -2.62 8.16
C GLN A 74 10.54 -4.08 8.61
N ALA A 75 11.26 -5.02 8.01
CA ALA A 75 11.13 -6.45 8.26
C ALA A 75 12.41 -7.18 7.85
N THR A 76 12.59 -8.37 8.41
CA THR A 76 13.62 -9.33 8.01
C THR A 76 13.11 -10.19 6.87
N VAL A 77 13.92 -10.40 5.84
CA VAL A 77 13.58 -11.23 4.68
C VAL A 77 14.58 -12.38 4.57
N VAL A 78 14.06 -13.61 4.51
CA VAL A 78 14.85 -14.85 4.50
C VAL A 78 14.46 -15.67 3.26
N ALA A 79 15.43 -16.31 2.63
CA ALA A 79 15.15 -17.30 1.59
C ALA A 79 14.41 -18.52 2.18
N ASP A 80 13.25 -18.86 1.63
CA ASP A 80 12.38 -19.94 2.13
C ASP A 80 12.50 -21.22 1.30
N THR A 81 13.20 -21.15 0.17
CA THR A 81 13.50 -22.28 -0.71
C THR A 81 14.96 -22.23 -1.12
N ASP A 82 15.54 -23.34 -1.58
CA ASP A 82 16.86 -23.29 -2.20
C ASP A 82 16.89 -22.51 -3.52
N ASN A 83 18.06 -21.94 -3.84
CA ASN A 83 18.33 -21.21 -5.08
C ASN A 83 17.37 -20.03 -5.33
N VAL A 84 17.00 -19.29 -4.28
CA VAL A 84 16.33 -17.99 -4.43
C VAL A 84 17.26 -17.06 -5.20
N LYS A 85 16.75 -16.45 -6.27
CA LYS A 85 17.49 -15.43 -7.01
C LYS A 85 16.76 -14.11 -6.91
N VAL A 86 17.50 -13.07 -6.52
CA VAL A 86 16.98 -11.71 -6.47
C VAL A 86 17.88 -10.76 -7.25
N VAL A 87 17.31 -9.66 -7.71
CA VAL A 87 18.05 -8.56 -8.31
C VAL A 87 17.81 -7.29 -7.50
N ALA A 88 18.88 -6.60 -7.11
CA ALA A 88 18.80 -5.34 -6.37
C ALA A 88 18.72 -4.16 -7.34
N LEU A 89 17.76 -3.25 -7.12
CA LEU A 89 17.66 -1.98 -7.83
C LEU A 89 17.85 -0.84 -6.83
N ASN A 90 18.93 -0.09 -7.00
CA ASN A 90 19.14 1.14 -6.26
C ASN A 90 18.09 2.21 -6.63
N LYS A 91 18.08 3.32 -5.88
CA LYS A 91 17.09 4.39 -6.04
C LYS A 91 17.08 4.99 -7.45
N GLU A 92 18.26 5.24 -8.02
CA GLU A 92 18.39 5.86 -9.35
C GLU A 92 17.81 4.95 -10.43
N VAL A 93 18.16 3.66 -10.41
CA VAL A 93 17.67 2.67 -11.36
C VAL A 93 16.16 2.48 -11.21
N PHE A 94 15.65 2.43 -9.97
CA PHE A 94 14.23 2.35 -9.70
C PHE A 94 13.45 3.53 -10.26
N VAL A 95 13.90 4.76 -9.97
CA VAL A 95 13.25 5.99 -10.44
C VAL A 95 13.24 6.01 -11.97
N LYS A 96 14.38 5.69 -12.61
CA LYS A 96 14.47 5.57 -14.08
C LYS A 96 13.52 4.51 -14.64
N ALA A 97 13.36 3.37 -13.96
CA ALA A 97 12.43 2.31 -14.36
C ALA A 97 10.98 2.79 -14.31
N VAL A 98 10.59 3.46 -13.22
CA VAL A 98 9.24 4.03 -13.05
C VAL A 98 8.91 5.04 -14.15
N HIS A 99 9.84 5.95 -14.47
CA HIS A 99 9.61 6.96 -15.51
C HIS A 99 9.58 6.38 -16.93
N SER A 100 10.35 5.33 -17.20
CA SER A 100 10.53 4.83 -18.57
C SER A 100 9.71 3.58 -18.92
N ASN A 101 9.08 2.94 -17.93
CA ASN A 101 8.34 1.71 -18.13
C ASN A 101 7.05 1.69 -17.30
N PHE A 102 5.94 2.07 -17.95
CA PHE A 102 4.63 2.09 -17.30
C PHE A 102 4.14 0.70 -16.86
N ASN A 103 4.53 -0.38 -17.54
CA ASN A 103 4.17 -1.73 -17.12
C ASN A 103 4.84 -2.08 -15.79
N PHE A 104 6.11 -1.69 -15.60
CA PHE A 104 6.80 -1.82 -14.33
C PHE A 104 6.08 -1.05 -13.21
N THR A 105 5.72 0.22 -13.46
CA THR A 105 4.94 1.06 -12.54
C THR A 105 3.60 0.41 -12.18
N LYS A 106 2.88 -0.14 -13.17
CA LYS A 106 1.63 -0.86 -12.95
C LYS A 106 1.84 -2.10 -12.08
N THR A 107 2.88 -2.90 -12.33
CA THR A 107 3.22 -4.06 -11.51
C THR A 107 3.49 -3.69 -10.06
N LEU A 108 4.22 -2.60 -9.81
CA LEU A 108 4.47 -2.12 -8.44
C LEU A 108 3.17 -1.81 -7.70
N VAL A 109 2.30 -1.01 -8.33
CA VAL A 109 1.04 -0.62 -7.71
C VAL A 109 0.12 -1.82 -7.50
N SER A 110 -0.07 -2.66 -8.52
CA SER A 110 -0.93 -3.84 -8.41
C SER A 110 -0.44 -4.80 -7.32
N ALA A 111 0.88 -5.02 -7.20
CA ALA A 111 1.43 -5.87 -6.15
C ALA A 111 1.22 -5.29 -4.74
N THR A 112 1.41 -3.97 -4.57
CA THR A 112 1.13 -3.31 -3.28
C THR A 112 -0.34 -3.38 -2.91
N ILE A 113 -1.25 -3.15 -3.86
CA ILE A 113 -2.69 -3.24 -3.62
C ILE A 113 -3.09 -4.67 -3.25
N GLN A 114 -2.55 -5.69 -3.93
CA GLN A 114 -2.79 -7.09 -3.57
C GLN A 114 -2.33 -7.41 -2.14
N ARG A 115 -1.22 -6.82 -1.67
CA ARG A 115 -0.76 -6.98 -0.28
C ARG A 115 -1.71 -6.35 0.72
N ILE A 116 -2.14 -5.12 0.45
CA ILE A 116 -3.11 -4.43 1.30
C ILE A 116 -4.38 -5.25 1.40
N VAL A 117 -4.95 -5.63 0.25
CA VAL A 117 -6.13 -6.47 0.14
C VAL A 117 -6.01 -7.76 0.96
N ARG A 118 -4.87 -8.44 0.87
CA ARG A 118 -4.63 -9.67 1.62
C ARG A 118 -4.68 -9.45 3.14
N LEU A 119 -4.09 -8.35 3.62
CA LEU A 119 -4.14 -7.98 5.04
C LEU A 119 -5.54 -7.57 5.46
N GLU A 120 -6.24 -6.79 4.64
CA GLU A 120 -7.65 -6.45 4.90
C GLU A 120 -8.47 -7.73 5.08
N THR A 121 -8.34 -8.72 4.17
CA THR A 121 -8.99 -10.04 4.27
C THR A 121 -8.65 -10.77 5.58
N TYR A 122 -7.38 -10.76 6.01
CA TYR A 122 -7.01 -11.36 7.29
C TYR A 122 -7.63 -10.62 8.49
N ILE A 123 -7.70 -9.29 8.42
CA ILE A 123 -8.33 -8.44 9.43
C ILE A 123 -9.85 -8.70 9.50
N GLU A 124 -10.51 -9.11 8.40
CA GLU A 124 -11.93 -9.53 8.43
C GLU A 124 -12.18 -10.77 9.28
N LEU A 125 -11.17 -11.62 9.45
CA LEU A 125 -11.27 -12.85 10.25
C LEU A 125 -11.06 -12.60 11.76
N VAL A 126 -10.72 -11.37 12.16
CA VAL A 126 -10.49 -11.00 13.55
C VAL A 126 -11.81 -10.64 14.22
N GLU A 127 -12.16 -11.33 15.32
CA GLU A 127 -13.41 -11.07 16.05
C GLU A 127 -13.43 -9.72 16.80
N THR A 128 -12.26 -9.24 17.21
CA THR A 128 -12.12 -7.97 17.92
C THR A 128 -12.08 -6.79 16.95
N PRO A 129 -12.77 -5.68 17.25
CA PRO A 129 -12.72 -4.49 16.39
C PRO A 129 -11.31 -3.90 16.30
N ILE A 130 -10.80 -3.83 15.08
CA ILE A 130 -9.50 -3.20 14.79
C ILE A 130 -9.74 -1.74 14.43
N LYS A 131 -9.04 -0.84 15.12
CA LYS A 131 -8.98 0.58 14.76
C LYS A 131 -7.63 0.88 14.16
N LEU A 132 -7.62 1.38 12.94
CA LEU A 132 -6.42 1.85 12.23
C LEU A 132 -5.79 2.99 13.03
N LYS A 133 -4.65 2.73 13.65
CA LYS A 133 -3.85 3.74 14.32
C LYS A 133 -2.64 4.07 13.48
N ILE A 134 -2.37 5.36 13.32
CA ILE A 134 -1.14 5.82 12.67
C ILE A 134 0.02 5.58 13.66
N PRO A 135 1.04 4.78 13.31
CA PRO A 135 2.24 4.66 14.10
C PRO A 135 2.96 6.02 14.19
N GLN A 136 3.48 6.37 15.37
CA GLN A 136 4.14 7.67 15.60
C GLN A 136 5.28 7.94 14.60
N ILE A 137 6.02 6.90 14.20
CA ILE A 137 7.09 6.99 13.21
C ILE A 137 6.61 7.43 11.81
N LEU A 138 5.32 7.25 11.50
CA LEU A 138 4.72 7.60 10.22
C LEU A 138 3.96 8.93 10.23
N GLU A 139 3.71 9.56 11.38
CA GLU A 139 2.90 10.80 11.46
C GLU A 139 3.43 11.89 10.50
N ASN A 140 4.74 12.14 10.54
CA ASN A 140 5.37 13.13 9.67
C ASN A 140 5.34 12.73 8.18
N VAL A 141 5.49 11.44 7.91
CA VAL A 141 5.45 10.89 6.55
C VAL A 141 4.05 11.05 5.96
N ILE A 142 3.01 10.69 6.71
CA ILE A 142 1.62 10.80 6.29
C ILE A 142 1.20 12.26 6.14
N ALA A 143 1.59 13.14 7.07
CA ALA A 143 1.32 14.57 6.95
C ALA A 143 1.94 15.16 5.67
N SER A 144 3.17 14.79 5.33
CA SER A 144 3.83 15.18 4.08
C SER A 144 3.12 14.60 2.85
N ASN A 145 2.75 13.32 2.88
CA ASN A 145 2.02 12.66 1.80
C ASN A 145 0.69 13.38 1.54
N ARG A 146 -0.10 13.68 2.57
CA ARG A 146 -1.37 14.43 2.45
C ARG A 146 -1.18 15.78 1.77
N GLN A 147 -0.16 16.55 2.17
CA GLN A 147 0.13 17.84 1.54
C GLN A 147 0.50 17.70 0.06
N ASN A 148 1.24 16.66 -0.32
CA ASN A 148 1.62 16.44 -1.71
C ASN A 148 0.45 15.90 -2.54
N ASN A 149 -0.41 15.05 -1.96
CA ASN A 149 -1.61 14.53 -2.58
C ASN A 149 -2.63 15.62 -2.90
N LEU A 150 -2.62 16.75 -2.19
CA LEU A 150 -3.48 17.90 -2.48
C LEU A 150 -2.93 18.80 -3.59
N LYS A 151 -1.70 18.60 -4.06
CA LYS A 151 -1.09 19.33 -5.18
C LYS A 151 -1.37 18.62 -6.51
N LEU A 152 -2.63 18.26 -6.75
CA LEU A 152 -2.99 17.60 -8.00
C LEU A 152 -2.97 18.58 -9.17
N PRO A 153 -2.65 18.11 -10.39
CA PRO A 153 -2.88 18.89 -11.59
C PRO A 153 -4.34 19.33 -11.73
N THR A 154 -4.56 20.57 -12.17
CA THR A 154 -5.89 21.19 -12.27
C THR A 154 -6.87 20.38 -13.12
N TYR A 155 -6.40 19.67 -14.14
CA TYR A 155 -7.23 18.84 -15.01
C TYR A 155 -7.88 17.65 -14.29
N ILE A 156 -7.33 17.20 -13.16
CA ILE A 156 -7.89 16.08 -12.38
C ILE A 156 -9.12 16.52 -11.58
N TYR A 157 -9.21 17.81 -11.19
CA TYR A 157 -10.33 18.33 -10.40
C TYR A 157 -11.67 18.31 -11.16
N HIS A 158 -11.68 18.10 -12.48
CA HIS A 158 -12.93 17.88 -13.21
C HIS A 158 -13.66 16.60 -12.78
N ALA A 159 -12.96 15.65 -12.14
CA ALA A 159 -13.56 14.46 -11.55
C ALA A 159 -13.94 14.64 -10.06
N THR A 160 -13.90 15.88 -9.55
CA THR A 160 -14.31 16.21 -8.18
C THR A 160 -15.83 16.13 -8.02
N GLN A 161 -16.25 15.46 -6.95
CA GLN A 161 -17.62 15.38 -6.50
C GLN A 161 -17.73 16.09 -5.14
N ALA A 162 -18.70 17.00 -5.02
CA ALA A 162 -19.05 17.62 -3.75
C ALA A 162 -20.26 16.91 -3.15
N ILE A 163 -20.13 16.49 -1.89
CA ILE A 163 -21.17 15.79 -1.15
C ILE A 163 -21.63 16.67 -0.01
N SER A 164 -22.86 17.16 -0.12
CA SER A 164 -23.38 18.20 0.77
C SER A 164 -23.78 17.69 2.15
N THR A 165 -24.14 16.41 2.27
CA THR A 165 -24.78 15.86 3.48
C THR A 165 -23.82 15.01 4.32
N LYS A 166 -23.79 15.27 5.62
CA LYS A 166 -23.19 14.39 6.64
C LYS A 166 -23.93 13.05 6.68
N GLY A 167 -23.17 11.96 6.83
CA GLY A 167 -23.69 10.60 6.90
C GLY A 167 -24.00 9.98 5.53
N ASN A 168 -23.71 10.68 4.44
CA ASN A 168 -23.86 10.13 3.09
C ASN A 168 -22.93 8.92 2.93
N VAL A 169 -23.51 7.79 2.54
CA VAL A 169 -22.77 6.55 2.27
C VAL A 169 -22.17 6.66 0.87
N LEU A 170 -20.85 6.48 0.77
CA LEU A 170 -20.10 6.49 -0.50
C LEU A 170 -20.12 5.11 -1.15
N PHE A 171 -19.93 4.09 -0.32
CA PHE A 171 -20.08 2.66 -0.62
C PHE A 171 -20.23 1.91 0.71
N SER A 172 -20.78 0.70 0.64
CA SER A 172 -21.05 -0.16 1.79
C SER A 172 -20.10 -1.35 1.83
N GLU A 173 -19.81 -1.83 3.03
CA GLU A 173 -19.13 -3.11 3.25
C GLU A 173 -19.85 -4.23 2.50
N ASN A 174 -19.10 -5.11 1.83
CA ASN A 174 -19.58 -6.20 0.97
C ASN A 174 -20.34 -5.76 -0.30
N GLU A 175 -20.48 -4.46 -0.57
CA GLU A 175 -21.01 -3.97 -1.84
C GLU A 175 -20.08 -4.35 -2.99
N GLU A 176 -20.66 -4.65 -4.16
CA GLU A 176 -19.88 -4.89 -5.36
C GLU A 176 -18.98 -3.70 -5.67
N ASN A 177 -17.76 -4.01 -6.10
CA ASN A 177 -16.74 -3.03 -6.37
C ASN A 177 -17.09 -2.21 -7.63
N ASP A 178 -17.48 -0.95 -7.42
CA ASP A 178 -17.77 0.05 -8.45
C ASP A 178 -16.52 0.60 -9.17
N GLN A 179 -15.35 0.03 -8.89
CA GLN A 179 -14.03 0.41 -9.40
C GLN A 179 -13.57 1.83 -9.05
N ASN A 180 -14.25 2.51 -8.13
CA ASN A 180 -13.93 3.86 -7.72
C ASN A 180 -12.95 3.90 -6.53
N PHE A 181 -11.99 4.79 -6.65
CA PHE A 181 -11.02 5.12 -5.62
C PHE A 181 -11.08 6.62 -5.35
N TYR A 182 -10.89 7.00 -4.10
CA TYR A 182 -11.23 8.35 -3.63
C TYR A 182 -10.04 9.02 -2.98
N LEU A 183 -9.92 10.33 -3.20
CA LEU A 183 -9.08 11.24 -2.43
C LEU A 183 -9.96 12.25 -1.72
N VAL A 184 -9.74 12.44 -0.42
CA VAL A 184 -10.40 13.52 0.32
C VAL A 184 -9.72 14.84 -0.02
N LEU A 185 -10.43 15.75 -0.67
CA LEU A 185 -9.95 17.11 -0.94
C LEU A 185 -10.30 18.06 0.20
N LYS A 186 -11.47 17.85 0.81
CA LYS A 186 -11.98 18.65 1.93
C LYS A 186 -12.91 17.82 2.80
N GLY A 187 -12.80 18.07 4.10
CA GLY A 187 -13.63 17.46 5.12
C GLY A 187 -13.16 16.08 5.55
N LYS A 188 -14.07 15.28 6.13
CA LYS A 188 -13.72 13.99 6.74
C LYS A 188 -14.65 12.87 6.28
N VAL A 189 -14.05 11.71 6.03
CA VAL A 189 -14.77 10.45 5.71
C VAL A 189 -14.42 9.42 6.77
N GLY A 190 -15.42 8.79 7.37
CA GLY A 190 -15.24 7.69 8.31
C GLY A 190 -15.31 6.36 7.58
N LEU A 191 -14.46 5.42 8.00
CA LEU A 191 -14.42 4.05 7.54
C LEU A 191 -15.07 3.19 8.63
N PHE A 192 -16.07 2.40 8.26
CA PHE A 192 -16.91 1.65 9.19
C PHE A 192 -16.96 0.18 8.83
N ARG A 193 -16.90 -0.69 9.83
CA ARG A 193 -17.06 -2.13 9.66
C ARG A 193 -18.04 -2.71 10.65
N HIS A 194 -18.75 -3.76 10.25
CA HIS A 194 -19.62 -4.49 11.15
C HIS A 194 -18.83 -5.55 11.92
N TYR A 195 -18.86 -5.44 13.24
CA TYR A 195 -18.38 -6.46 14.16
C TYR A 195 -19.56 -6.96 14.98
N LYS A 196 -19.97 -8.21 14.74
CA LYS A 196 -21.23 -8.77 15.23
C LYS A 196 -22.40 -7.89 14.77
N GLU A 197 -23.21 -7.35 15.68
CA GLU A 197 -24.34 -6.48 15.34
C GLU A 197 -23.99 -4.97 15.43
N LYS A 198 -22.73 -4.61 15.63
CA LYS A 198 -22.31 -3.21 15.82
C LYS A 198 -21.47 -2.73 14.66
N GLU A 199 -21.86 -1.59 14.11
CA GLU A 199 -21.02 -0.83 13.20
C GLU A 199 -19.98 -0.03 14.01
N ILE A 200 -18.70 -0.22 13.71
CA ILE A 200 -17.58 0.42 14.38
C ILE A 200 -16.82 1.28 13.38
N ASN A 201 -16.54 2.54 13.74
CA ASN A 201 -15.60 3.38 13.01
C ASN A 201 -14.17 2.85 13.24
N ILE A 202 -13.58 2.29 12.18
CA ILE A 202 -12.23 1.72 12.17
C ILE A 202 -11.16 2.76 11.84
N GLY A 203 -11.53 3.92 11.28
CA GLY A 203 -10.58 4.94 10.87
C GLY A 203 -11.26 6.16 10.26
N THR A 204 -10.58 7.31 10.27
CA THR A 204 -11.08 8.54 9.67
C THR A 204 -10.07 9.09 8.68
N MET A 205 -10.52 9.29 7.45
CA MET A 205 -9.77 9.89 6.35
C MET A 205 -9.90 11.41 6.41
N GLU A 206 -8.79 12.09 6.24
CA GLU A 206 -8.63 13.54 6.30
C GLU A 206 -8.18 14.08 4.93
N PRO A 207 -8.20 15.41 4.71
CA PRO A 207 -7.75 15.98 3.44
C PRO A 207 -6.33 15.52 3.07
N GLY A 208 -6.21 15.01 1.84
CA GLY A 208 -4.99 14.39 1.32
C GLY A 208 -4.93 12.87 1.45
N ASP A 209 -5.86 12.24 2.19
CA ASP A 209 -5.94 10.78 2.30
C ASP A 209 -6.65 10.15 1.13
N PHE A 210 -6.08 9.04 0.69
CA PHE A 210 -6.66 8.15 -0.30
C PHE A 210 -7.38 6.98 0.40
N PHE A 211 -8.51 6.53 -0.15
CA PHE A 211 -9.21 5.36 0.36
C PHE A 211 -9.99 4.61 -0.72
N GLY A 212 -10.37 3.36 -0.41
CA GLY A 212 -11.05 2.49 -1.35
C GLY A 212 -10.15 1.88 -2.43
N HIS A 213 -8.82 1.83 -2.22
CA HIS A 213 -7.86 1.33 -3.22
C HIS A 213 -8.03 -0.16 -3.56
N LYS A 214 -8.76 -0.95 -2.74
CA LYS A 214 -9.23 -2.30 -3.11
C LYS A 214 -10.00 -2.29 -4.44
N ALA A 215 -10.61 -1.15 -4.79
CA ALA A 215 -11.30 -0.96 -6.06
C ALA A 215 -10.42 -1.10 -7.31
N LEU A 216 -9.12 -0.88 -7.15
CA LEU A 216 -8.14 -0.93 -8.25
C LEU A 216 -7.63 -2.35 -8.51
N GLY A 217 -8.00 -3.33 -7.68
CA GLY A 217 -7.67 -4.75 -7.85
C GLY A 217 -8.82 -5.56 -8.48
N ASP A 218 -8.58 -6.85 -8.73
CA ASP A 218 -9.55 -7.78 -9.36
C ASP A 218 -10.62 -8.32 -8.39
N LEU A 219 -10.76 -7.75 -7.19
CA LEU A 219 -11.71 -8.25 -6.20
C LEU A 219 -13.10 -7.63 -6.34
N SER A 220 -14.10 -8.44 -5.99
CA SER A 220 -15.51 -8.16 -6.23
C SER A 220 -16.17 -7.28 -5.18
N GLN A 221 -15.65 -7.13 -3.96
CA GLN A 221 -16.39 -6.48 -2.85
C GLN A 221 -15.57 -5.51 -2.00
N ARG A 222 -16.23 -4.48 -1.44
CA ARG A 222 -15.67 -3.50 -0.50
C ARG A 222 -15.41 -4.10 0.90
N SER A 223 -14.28 -3.76 1.52
CA SER A 223 -13.88 -4.26 2.87
C SER A 223 -14.55 -3.53 4.04
N TYR A 224 -15.16 -2.37 3.78
CA TYR A 224 -15.74 -1.49 4.79
C TYR A 224 -16.75 -0.55 4.13
N THR A 225 -17.60 0.07 4.95
CA THR A 225 -18.50 1.15 4.55
C THR A 225 -17.78 2.49 4.71
N ALA A 226 -17.85 3.37 3.71
CA ALA A 226 -17.31 4.72 3.81
C ALA A 226 -18.47 5.75 3.90
N LYS A 227 -18.42 6.64 4.89
CA LYS A 227 -19.46 7.66 5.12
C LYS A 227 -18.86 9.04 5.36
N THR A 228 -19.49 10.09 4.85
CA THR A 228 -19.11 11.47 5.20
C THR A 228 -19.37 11.74 6.69
N LEU A 229 -18.44 12.38 7.38
CA LEU A 229 -18.59 12.74 8.80
C LEU A 229 -19.05 14.18 9.02
N GLU A 230 -19.10 14.97 7.95
CA GLU A 230 -19.47 16.37 7.93
C GLU A 230 -20.23 16.75 6.66
N ASN A 231 -20.80 17.95 6.65
CA ASN A 231 -21.43 18.52 5.46
C ASN A 231 -20.37 19.11 4.53
N ASN A 232 -20.64 19.14 3.23
CA ASN A 232 -19.76 19.73 2.21
C ASN A 232 -18.37 19.09 2.12
N VAL A 233 -18.33 17.75 2.13
CA VAL A 233 -17.12 16.97 1.84
C VAL A 233 -16.84 17.04 0.34
N GLU A 234 -15.59 17.30 -0.05
CA GLU A 234 -15.17 17.29 -1.45
C GLU A 234 -14.24 16.11 -1.67
N LEU A 235 -14.59 15.26 -2.63
CA LEU A 235 -13.85 14.06 -2.98
C LEU A 235 -13.44 14.13 -4.44
N LEU A 236 -12.23 13.73 -4.75
CA LEU A 236 -11.88 13.33 -6.10
C LEU A 236 -12.19 11.84 -6.26
N THR A 237 -12.97 11.48 -7.28
CA THR A 237 -13.29 10.09 -7.60
C THR A 237 -12.58 9.66 -8.88
N LEU A 238 -11.76 8.61 -8.79
CA LEU A 238 -11.01 8.06 -9.91
C LEU A 238 -11.39 6.59 -10.09
N ASN A 239 -11.84 6.21 -11.28
CA ASN A 239 -11.93 4.79 -11.61
C ASN A 239 -10.55 4.22 -11.99
N SER A 240 -10.43 2.89 -11.93
CA SER A 240 -9.18 2.16 -12.25
C SER A 240 -8.55 2.57 -13.59
N THR A 241 -9.38 2.78 -14.62
CA THR A 241 -8.92 3.15 -15.96
C THR A 241 -8.32 4.56 -15.99
N ILE A 242 -8.99 5.54 -15.37
CA ILE A 242 -8.52 6.93 -15.29
C ILE A 242 -7.26 6.98 -14.43
N PHE A 243 -7.25 6.28 -13.29
CA PHE A 243 -6.11 6.21 -12.38
C PHE A 243 -4.81 5.82 -13.11
N TYR A 244 -4.81 4.70 -13.85
CA TYR A 244 -3.64 4.27 -14.59
C TYR A 244 -3.27 5.22 -15.74
N LYS A 245 -4.25 5.84 -16.41
CA LYS A 245 -3.96 6.85 -17.45
C LYS A 245 -3.27 8.08 -16.86
N VAL A 246 -3.75 8.55 -15.71
CA VAL A 246 -3.18 9.70 -15.02
C VAL A 246 -1.76 9.40 -14.55
N MET A 247 -1.52 8.25 -13.93
CA MET A 247 -0.17 7.84 -13.52
C MET A 247 0.81 7.70 -14.69
N LYS A 248 0.32 7.31 -15.87
CA LYS A 248 1.17 7.23 -17.07
C LYS A 248 1.60 8.62 -17.55
N LEU A 249 0.75 9.63 -17.37
CA LEU A 249 1.01 11.01 -17.77
C LEU A 249 1.84 11.77 -16.74
N ASP A 250 1.67 11.46 -15.46
CA ASP A 250 2.35 12.11 -14.34
C ASP A 250 3.05 11.08 -13.42
N PRO A 251 4.34 10.83 -13.65
CA PRO A 251 5.13 9.94 -12.79
C PRO A 251 5.33 10.46 -11.36
N GLU A 252 5.28 11.77 -11.12
CA GLU A 252 5.39 12.32 -9.76
C GLU A 252 4.14 11.97 -8.95
N LEU A 253 2.97 12.01 -9.58
CA LEU A 253 1.74 11.53 -8.97
C LEU A 253 1.81 10.04 -8.62
N PHE A 254 2.50 9.21 -9.42
CA PHE A 254 2.78 7.82 -9.00
C PHE A 254 3.53 7.79 -7.66
N PHE A 255 4.61 8.54 -7.49
CA PHE A 255 5.37 8.51 -6.25
C PHE A 255 4.54 8.95 -5.05
N ASN A 256 3.68 9.96 -5.23
CA ASN A 256 2.78 10.43 -4.17
C ASN A 256 1.76 9.36 -3.77
N VAL A 257 1.04 8.78 -4.74
CA VAL A 257 0.07 7.71 -4.47
C VAL A 257 0.76 6.46 -3.91
N PHE A 258 1.90 6.07 -4.48
CA PHE A 258 2.65 4.89 -4.06
C PHE A 258 3.16 5.03 -2.62
N ARG A 259 3.65 6.23 -2.23
CA ARG A 259 3.98 6.53 -0.83
C ARG A 259 2.79 6.33 0.09
N THR A 260 1.60 6.80 -0.29
CA THR A 260 0.38 6.59 0.52
C THR A 260 0.02 5.11 0.64
N PHE A 261 0.03 4.34 -0.45
CA PHE A 261 -0.25 2.91 -0.37
C PHE A 261 0.77 2.15 0.48
N LEU A 262 2.04 2.54 0.45
CA LEU A 262 3.05 1.96 1.34
C LEU A 262 2.79 2.31 2.80
N THR A 263 2.39 3.54 3.14
CA THR A 263 2.03 3.88 4.52
C THR A 263 0.78 3.13 4.99
N ASP A 264 -0.23 2.98 4.14
CA ASP A 264 -1.44 2.20 4.45
C ASP A 264 -1.10 0.73 4.71
N LEU A 265 -0.20 0.17 3.88
CA LEU A 265 0.29 -1.19 4.05
C LEU A 265 1.00 -1.38 5.40
N ILE A 266 1.84 -0.42 5.84
CA ILE A 266 2.49 -0.50 7.16
C ILE A 266 1.44 -0.47 8.27
N ILE A 267 0.47 0.46 8.21
CA ILE A 267 -0.59 0.59 9.22
C ILE A 267 -1.32 -0.75 9.37
N LEU A 268 -1.75 -1.35 8.25
CA LEU A 268 -2.45 -2.63 8.27
C LEU A 268 -1.59 -3.78 8.78
N GLN A 269 -0.29 -3.79 8.46
CA GLN A 269 0.64 -4.78 9.02
C GLN A 269 0.76 -4.65 10.54
N GLU A 270 0.89 -3.44 11.08
CA GLU A 270 0.96 -3.21 12.52
C GLU A 270 -0.32 -3.64 13.23
N GLU A 271 -1.48 -3.29 12.69
CA GLU A 271 -2.76 -3.68 13.27
C GLU A 271 -2.98 -5.19 13.20
N TYR A 272 -2.61 -5.84 12.10
CA TYR A 272 -2.65 -7.29 11.98
C TYR A 272 -1.75 -7.98 13.02
N ILE A 273 -0.52 -7.49 13.21
CA ILE A 273 0.40 -8.00 14.23
C ILE A 273 -0.21 -7.83 15.62
N ASN A 274 -0.78 -6.67 15.93
CA ASN A 274 -1.38 -6.41 17.23
C ASN A 274 -2.60 -7.31 17.48
N SER A 275 -3.44 -7.54 16.47
CA SER A 275 -4.57 -8.47 16.59
C SER A 275 -4.17 -9.91 16.90
N ARG A 276 -2.98 -10.34 16.49
CA ARG A 276 -2.45 -11.68 16.81
C ARG A 276 -1.90 -11.80 18.22
N LYS A 277 -1.60 -10.69 18.90
CA LYS A 277 -1.16 -10.69 20.31
C LYS A 277 -2.32 -10.78 21.30
N GLU A 278 -3.50 -10.34 20.87
CA GLU A 278 -4.70 -10.26 21.71
C GLU A 278 -5.52 -11.57 21.70
N GLN A 279 -5.09 -12.57 20.93
CA GLN A 279 -5.65 -13.94 20.86
C GLN A 279 -4.81 -14.90 21.72
#